data_AF-A0A543F7N5-F1
#
_entry.id   AF-A0A543F7N5-F1
#
_cell.length_a   1.000
_cell.length_b   1.000
_cell.length_c   1.000
_cell.angle_alpha   90.00
_cell.angle_beta   90.00
_cell.angle_gamma   90.00
#
_symmetry.space_group_name_H-M   'P 1'
#
loop_
_entity.id
_entity.type
_entity.pdbx_description
1 polymer ?
#
loop_
_entity_poly.entity_id
_entity_poly.type
_entity_poly.pdbx_seq_one_letter_code
_entity_poly.pdbx_strand_id
1 'polypeptide(L)'
;MRRPRAMVLDEVWRKLDGVEALSGPQGGPLRRTVKLVLDPLVIRPVQHPSCAGAILTADGATLLATRIYAAADVLRATAAWFTLLKQVRRALRITEGNPQDLYFQRCFELATTAGHPDPVRDRQNAEAALRDIHEFAAGRTTQALKEHLTDAEVVRELGGLIEIAWRRRPAAVSGDHTAGFEELLDACANSRVTGDGQPELDRLVAAHAGTHSGIDLWHRASGGSANELGLTAHPLPRPPALGASASKADLGLPFDRTIYERVFTVLQASSERAELPPIPELVTDEIARSCAPWALLDETLRVGAAAGVVLAVGLSPFGVVSDERGGTAARVRHLSDAARAERGSGAKDGRLDRGGAAVLARAEGDSTADAAGAERGRAAAVTPRDRGGAADDPWSSRGAEKLTRAAEPVAAPGGEARETAAHQVINNRWRREAYVLQARRLAVHEAEEASGPLAQIAAELRTPWRPYLRRLWVRLHGRDVRAAPVEEPDELWDLLDGVGRSVILDHRTKVKNALSANAVAGEFGSTESRAS
;
A
#
# COMPACT_ATOMS: atom_id res chain seq x y z
N MET A 1 21.02 11.43 39.36
CA MET A 1 20.00 10.39 39.09
C MET A 1 19.84 10.24 37.58
N ARG A 2 19.82 9.02 37.03
CA ARG A 2 19.63 8.78 35.59
C ARG A 2 18.14 8.64 35.30
N ARG A 3 17.62 9.31 34.26
CA ARG A 3 16.19 9.32 33.93
C ARG A 3 15.95 9.02 32.44
N PRO A 4 14.89 8.30 32.06
CA PRO A 4 14.53 8.12 30.65
C PRO A 4 14.23 9.47 29.98
N ARG A 5 14.82 9.70 28.80
CA ARG A 5 14.64 10.93 28.02
C ARG A 5 13.17 11.24 27.74
N ALA A 6 12.41 10.23 27.33
CA ALA A 6 10.98 10.37 27.03
C ALA A 6 10.17 10.83 28.25
N MET A 7 10.54 10.39 29.45
CA MET A 7 9.88 10.79 30.69
C MET A 7 10.18 12.25 31.05
N VAL A 8 11.43 12.70 30.84
CA VAL A 8 11.80 14.11 31.06
C VAL A 8 11.10 15.02 30.04
N LEU A 9 11.04 14.62 28.77
CA LEU A 9 10.30 15.34 27.74
C LEU A 9 8.82 15.48 28.11
N ASP A 10 8.18 14.39 28.51
CA ASP A 10 6.76 14.39 28.89
C ASP A 10 6.50 15.29 30.11
N GLU A 11 7.34 15.21 31.15
CA GLU A 11 7.21 16.03 32.36
C GLU A 11 7.36 17.53 32.07
N VAL A 12 8.37 17.91 31.28
CA VAL A 12 8.63 19.32 30.94
C VAL A 12 7.53 19.85 30.02
N TRP A 13 7.12 19.06 29.03
CA TRP A 13 6.11 19.44 28.06
C TRP A 13 4.75 19.72 28.70
N ARG A 14 4.34 18.90 29.68
CA ARG A 14 3.06 19.09 30.40
C ARG A 14 2.99 20.37 31.23
N LYS A 15 4.13 21.01 31.49
CA LYS A 15 4.20 22.31 32.17
C LYS A 15 4.04 23.49 31.21
N LEU A 16 4.00 23.24 29.91
CA LEU A 16 3.68 24.23 28.89
C LEU A 16 2.17 24.29 28.66
N ASP A 17 1.61 25.49 28.62
CA ASP A 17 0.26 25.79 28.15
C ASP A 17 0.29 26.25 26.68
N GLY A 18 -0.86 26.22 25.99
CA GLY A 18 -0.96 26.76 24.62
C GLY A 18 -0.25 25.93 23.54
N VAL A 19 0.12 24.69 23.85
CA VAL A 19 0.80 23.75 22.93
C VAL A 19 -0.09 22.58 22.51
N GLU A 20 -1.40 22.66 22.76
CA GLU A 20 -2.36 21.55 22.61
C GLU A 20 -2.37 20.99 21.19
N ALA A 21 -2.19 21.85 20.18
CA ALA A 21 -2.15 21.44 18.77
C ALA A 21 -0.92 20.58 18.42
N LEU A 22 0.10 20.57 19.27
CA LEU A 22 1.34 19.79 19.17
C LEU A 22 1.38 18.63 20.20
N SER A 23 0.32 18.47 21.00
CA SER A 23 0.19 17.46 22.06
C SER A 23 -0.70 16.30 21.65
N GLY A 24 -0.45 15.12 22.23
CA GLY A 24 -1.34 13.97 22.15
C GLY A 24 -2.50 14.06 23.14
N PRO A 25 -3.44 13.09 23.10
CA PRO A 25 -4.61 13.08 23.97
C PRO A 25 -4.30 13.10 25.47
N GLN A 26 -3.11 12.63 25.86
CA GLN A 26 -2.64 12.55 27.25
C GLN A 26 -1.79 13.77 27.67
N GLY A 27 -1.78 14.84 26.87
CA GLY A 27 -1.07 16.09 27.18
C GLY A 27 0.44 16.10 26.88
N GLY A 28 1.07 14.94 26.69
CA GLY A 28 2.47 14.85 26.26
C GLY A 28 2.67 15.23 24.77
N PRO A 29 3.92 15.47 24.31
CA PRO A 29 4.19 15.86 22.93
C PRO A 29 3.88 14.72 21.96
N LEU A 30 3.37 15.05 20.77
CA LEU A 30 3.22 14.06 19.70
C LEU A 30 4.60 13.52 19.28
N ARG A 31 4.64 12.26 18.83
CA ARG A 31 5.86 11.68 18.24
C ARG A 31 6.42 12.54 17.10
N ARG A 32 5.53 13.13 16.28
CA ARG A 32 5.92 14.06 15.21
C ARG A 32 6.42 15.40 15.73
N THR A 33 5.87 15.93 16.83
CA THR A 33 6.40 17.13 17.49
C THR A 33 7.85 16.91 17.92
N VAL A 34 8.16 15.74 18.51
CA VAL A 34 9.54 15.39 18.85
C VAL A 34 10.42 15.30 17.59
N LYS A 35 9.98 14.53 16.58
CA LYS A 35 10.77 14.24 15.37
C LYS A 35 11.00 15.47 14.47
N LEU A 36 9.98 16.33 14.31
CA LEU A 36 9.97 17.39 13.30
C LEU A 36 10.26 18.77 13.88
N VAL A 37 10.00 18.99 15.17
CA VAL A 37 10.19 20.29 15.83
C VAL A 37 11.26 20.20 16.91
N LEU A 38 11.07 19.36 17.93
CA LEU A 38 11.94 19.41 19.11
C LEU A 38 13.35 18.94 18.81
N ASP A 39 13.54 17.74 18.27
CA ASP A 39 14.88 17.22 17.97
C ASP A 39 15.63 18.12 16.96
N PRO A 40 15.07 18.48 15.79
CA PRO A 40 15.82 19.25 14.80
C PRO A 40 15.95 20.75 15.11
N LEU A 41 14.96 21.39 15.76
CA LEU A 41 14.92 22.86 15.86
C LEU A 41 15.22 23.38 17.26
N VAL A 42 14.81 22.67 18.32
CA VAL A 42 14.90 23.13 19.72
C VAL A 42 16.04 22.47 20.50
N ILE A 43 16.04 21.13 20.53
CA ILE A 43 16.96 20.31 21.32
C ILE A 43 18.29 20.11 20.60
N ARG A 44 18.27 19.95 19.27
CA ARG A 44 19.44 19.77 18.41
C ARG A 44 20.45 18.76 18.97
N PRO A 45 20.12 17.47 19.12
CA PRO A 45 20.95 16.46 19.78
C PRO A 45 22.39 16.34 19.26
N VAL A 46 22.63 16.67 18.00
CA VAL A 46 23.99 16.71 17.42
C VAL A 46 24.84 17.83 18.06
N GLN A 47 24.24 19.00 18.29
CA GLN A 47 24.89 20.15 18.95
C GLN A 47 24.86 20.01 20.48
N HIS A 48 23.93 19.22 21.02
CA HIS A 48 23.76 18.96 22.44
C HIS A 48 23.74 17.45 22.76
N PRO A 49 24.89 16.75 22.65
CA PRO A 49 24.95 15.28 22.81
C PRO A 49 24.46 14.76 24.16
N SER A 50 24.59 15.56 25.22
CA SER A 50 24.08 15.23 26.56
C SER A 50 22.55 15.11 26.63
N CYS A 51 21.81 15.60 25.62
CA CYS A 51 20.37 15.46 25.48
C CYS A 51 19.93 14.32 24.53
N ALA A 52 20.88 13.64 23.88
CA ALA A 52 20.60 12.67 22.81
C ALA A 52 20.26 11.26 23.32
N GLY A 53 20.90 10.84 24.41
CA GLY A 53 20.79 9.46 24.92
C GLY A 53 19.37 9.09 25.37
N ALA A 54 19.01 7.80 25.23
CA ALA A 54 17.72 7.29 25.71
C ALA A 54 17.56 7.43 27.25
N ILE A 55 18.70 7.39 27.96
CA ILE A 55 18.80 7.66 29.40
C ILE A 55 19.71 8.87 29.58
N LEU A 56 19.21 9.89 30.28
CA LEU A 56 19.92 11.14 30.52
C LEU A 56 20.59 11.13 31.90
N THR A 57 21.73 11.82 31.99
CA THR A 57 22.31 12.24 33.28
C THR A 57 21.45 13.35 33.91
N ALA A 58 21.75 13.72 35.15
CA ALA A 58 21.08 14.84 35.80
C ALA A 58 21.28 16.14 34.99
N ASP A 59 22.52 16.43 34.59
CA ASP A 59 22.85 17.63 33.79
C ASP A 59 22.20 17.60 32.41
N GLY A 60 22.16 16.44 31.76
CA GLY A 60 21.48 16.27 30.47
C GLY A 60 19.97 16.51 30.56
N ALA A 61 19.34 16.08 31.66
CA ALA A 61 17.92 16.34 31.92
C ALA A 61 17.65 17.83 32.20
N THR A 62 18.50 18.48 32.99
CA THR A 62 18.41 19.94 33.25
C THR A 62 18.59 20.73 31.96
N LEU A 63 19.62 20.43 31.15
CA LEU A 63 19.84 21.11 29.87
C LEU A 63 18.66 20.92 28.92
N LEU A 64 18.12 19.70 28.83
CA LEU A 64 16.94 19.41 28.01
C LEU A 64 15.74 20.26 28.44
N ALA A 65 15.46 20.32 29.74
CA ALA A 65 14.37 21.13 30.28
C ALA A 65 14.57 22.62 29.96
N THR A 66 15.78 23.14 30.20
CA THR A 66 16.14 24.53 29.90
C THR A 66 15.93 24.89 28.43
N ARG A 67 16.33 24.02 27.50
CA ARG A 67 16.11 24.24 26.06
C ARG A 67 14.62 24.33 25.71
N ILE A 68 13.79 23.48 26.29
CA ILE A 68 12.35 23.47 26.02
C ILE A 68 11.67 24.71 26.61
N TYR A 69 11.97 25.06 27.87
CA TYR A 69 11.42 26.27 28.48
C TYR A 69 11.87 27.55 27.76
N ALA A 70 13.13 27.61 27.32
CA ALA A 70 13.63 28.74 26.53
C ALA A 70 12.90 28.89 25.19
N ALA A 71 12.33 27.81 24.65
CA ALA A 71 11.56 27.81 23.42
C ALA A 71 10.04 27.91 23.65
N ALA A 72 9.56 28.05 24.89
CA ALA A 72 8.14 27.96 25.22
C ALA A 72 7.25 28.92 24.41
N ASP A 73 7.65 30.19 24.27
CA ASP A 73 6.88 31.17 23.51
C ASP A 73 6.80 30.84 22.02
N VAL A 74 7.92 30.41 21.43
CA VAL A 74 7.95 30.00 20.02
C VAL A 74 7.14 28.72 19.82
N LEU A 75 7.14 27.79 20.77
CA LEU A 75 6.32 26.57 20.72
C LEU A 75 4.82 26.89 20.81
N ARG A 76 4.42 27.84 21.67
CA ARG A 76 3.04 28.35 21.75
C ARG A 76 2.61 29.00 20.44
N ALA A 77 3.43 29.90 19.92
CA ALA A 77 3.19 30.52 18.62
C ALA A 77 3.13 29.49 17.47
N THR A 78 3.98 28.45 17.51
CA THR A 78 3.98 27.35 16.53
C THR A 78 2.64 26.60 16.56
N ALA A 79 2.11 26.29 17.75
CA ALA A 79 0.82 25.63 17.90
C ALA A 79 -0.35 26.50 17.40
N ALA A 80 -0.29 27.81 17.67
CA ALA A 80 -1.27 28.77 17.17
C ALA A 80 -1.23 28.90 15.63
N TRP A 81 -0.03 29.00 15.03
CA TRP A 81 0.15 29.00 13.57
C TRP A 81 -0.39 27.73 12.95
N PHE A 82 -0.11 26.57 13.54
CA PHE A 82 -0.64 25.30 13.03
C PHE A 82 -2.17 25.24 13.04
N THR A 83 -2.79 25.83 14.07
CA THR A 83 -4.25 25.95 14.15
C THR A 83 -4.79 26.86 13.05
N LEU A 84 -4.17 28.03 12.82
CA LEU A 84 -4.55 28.96 11.75
C LEU A 84 -4.39 28.32 10.36
N LEU A 85 -3.24 27.68 10.08
CA LEU A 85 -3.00 26.99 8.81
C LEU A 85 -4.02 25.88 8.58
N LYS A 86 -4.44 25.13 9.61
CA LYS A 86 -5.51 24.14 9.45
C LYS A 86 -6.86 24.76 9.07
N GLN A 87 -7.18 25.94 9.61
CA GLN A 87 -8.41 26.66 9.26
C GLN A 87 -8.36 27.15 7.81
N VAL A 88 -7.25 27.77 7.40
CA VAL A 88 -7.06 28.25 6.02
C VAL A 88 -7.02 27.09 5.03
N ARG A 89 -6.33 25.99 5.35
CA ARG A 89 -6.31 24.76 4.52
C ARG A 89 -7.72 24.24 4.23
N ARG A 90 -8.60 24.22 5.24
CA ARG A 90 -10.00 23.81 5.07
C ARG A 90 -10.77 24.78 4.18
N ALA A 91 -10.56 26.09 4.34
CA ALA A 91 -11.18 27.10 3.50
C ALA A 91 -10.75 27.00 2.03
N LEU A 92 -9.47 26.72 1.78
CA LEU A 92 -8.91 26.46 0.45
C LEU A 92 -9.24 25.06 -0.09
N ARG A 93 -9.96 24.22 0.67
CA ARG A 93 -10.29 22.82 0.33
C ARG A 93 -9.08 21.95 -0.01
N ILE A 94 -7.91 22.27 0.55
CA ILE A 94 -6.71 21.45 0.40
C ILE A 94 -6.89 20.18 1.22
N THR A 95 -6.93 19.04 0.55
CA THR A 95 -7.08 17.71 1.18
C THR A 95 -5.74 16.96 1.29
N GLU A 96 -4.70 17.49 0.66
CA GLU A 96 -3.45 16.75 0.40
C GLU A 96 -2.42 16.83 1.53
N GLY A 97 -1.64 15.75 1.65
CA GLY A 97 -0.55 15.62 2.61
C GLY A 97 -1.00 15.52 4.08
N ASN A 98 -0.13 14.96 4.93
CA ASN A 98 -0.36 15.00 6.37
C ASN A 98 0.00 16.40 6.90
N PRO A 99 -0.93 17.14 7.52
CA PRO A 99 -0.65 18.50 8.01
C PRO A 99 0.53 18.59 8.98
N GLN A 100 0.75 17.57 9.81
CA GLN A 100 1.86 17.56 10.77
C GLN A 100 3.20 17.43 10.06
N ASP A 101 3.26 16.56 9.04
CA ASP A 101 4.49 16.34 8.28
C ASP A 101 4.85 17.56 7.41
N LEU A 102 3.84 18.26 6.85
CA LEU A 102 4.07 19.41 5.98
C LEU A 102 4.23 20.75 6.71
N TYR A 103 3.47 20.99 7.79
CA TYR A 103 3.34 22.34 8.32
C TYR A 103 4.11 22.57 9.62
N PHE A 104 4.51 21.54 10.36
CA PHE A 104 5.13 21.74 11.68
C PHE A 104 6.40 22.61 11.63
N GLN A 105 7.32 22.32 10.70
CA GLN A 105 8.54 23.12 10.54
C GLN A 105 8.22 24.53 10.02
N ARG A 106 7.33 24.65 9.04
CA ARG A 106 6.89 25.96 8.53
C ARG A 106 6.19 26.81 9.60
N CYS A 107 5.40 26.20 10.48
CA CYS A 107 4.78 26.90 11.60
C CYS A 107 5.82 27.38 12.61
N PHE A 108 6.89 26.61 12.83
CA PHE A 108 7.99 27.02 13.70
C PHE A 108 8.79 28.19 13.08
N GLU A 109 9.02 28.17 11.76
CA GLU A 109 9.62 29.30 11.02
C GLU A 109 8.77 30.56 11.13
N LEU A 110 7.45 30.45 10.90
CA LEU A 110 6.51 31.57 11.06
C LEU A 110 6.48 32.06 12.51
N ALA A 111 6.47 31.17 13.49
CA ALA A 111 6.53 31.53 14.90
C ALA A 111 7.83 32.27 15.26
N THR A 112 8.95 31.86 14.66
CA THR A 112 10.27 32.47 14.92
C THR A 112 10.38 33.85 14.25
N THR A 113 9.83 34.01 13.05
CA THR A 113 9.96 35.23 12.25
C THR A 113 8.86 36.25 12.50
N ALA A 114 7.62 35.81 12.71
CA ALA A 114 6.44 36.65 12.88
C ALA A 114 5.84 36.60 14.30
N GLY A 115 6.33 35.71 15.18
CA GLY A 115 5.80 35.57 16.54
C GLY A 115 4.43 34.88 16.57
N HIS A 116 3.61 35.22 17.56
CA HIS A 116 2.27 34.64 17.72
C HIS A 116 1.31 35.21 16.64
N PRO A 117 0.55 34.37 15.92
CA PRO A 117 -0.33 34.84 14.85
C PRO A 117 -1.55 35.57 15.39
N ASP A 118 -2.00 36.57 14.63
CA ASP A 118 -3.35 37.13 14.69
C ASP A 118 -4.25 36.41 13.65
N PRO A 119 -5.34 35.73 14.06
CA PRO A 119 -6.15 34.92 13.14
C PRO A 119 -6.78 35.67 11.96
N VAL A 120 -6.92 37.00 12.06
CA VAL A 120 -7.51 37.84 11.02
C VAL A 120 -6.42 38.43 10.13
N ARG A 121 -5.42 39.09 10.72
CA ARG A 121 -4.36 39.79 9.98
C ARG A 121 -3.42 38.82 9.27
N ASP A 122 -3.05 37.73 9.94
CA ASP A 122 -2.11 36.75 9.42
C ASP A 122 -2.74 35.68 8.53
N ARG A 123 -4.04 35.79 8.25
CA ARG A 123 -4.73 34.87 7.35
C ARG A 123 -4.09 34.83 5.97
N GLN A 124 -3.69 35.99 5.43
CA GLN A 124 -3.02 36.08 4.13
C GLN A 124 -1.63 35.43 4.15
N ASN A 125 -0.86 35.62 5.22
CA ASN A 125 0.44 34.98 5.41
C ASN A 125 0.31 33.45 5.50
N ALA A 126 -0.70 32.96 6.23
CA ALA A 126 -1.00 31.53 6.29
C ALA A 126 -1.45 30.97 4.92
N GLU A 127 -2.21 31.75 4.15
CA GLU A 127 -2.64 31.38 2.80
C GLU A 127 -1.46 31.32 1.83
N ALA A 128 -0.58 32.31 1.85
CA ALA A 128 0.66 32.32 1.06
C ALA A 128 1.57 31.15 1.43
N ALA A 129 1.81 30.91 2.72
CA ALA A 129 2.61 29.76 3.15
C ALA A 129 2.02 28.41 2.70
N LEU A 130 0.69 28.26 2.72
CA LEU A 130 0.05 27.07 2.17
C LEU A 130 0.18 26.98 0.65
N ARG A 131 0.02 28.09 -0.08
CA ARG A 131 0.28 28.10 -1.52
C ARG A 131 1.70 27.69 -1.82
N ASP A 132 2.69 28.30 -1.19
CA ASP A 132 4.10 27.94 -1.37
C ASP A 132 4.31 26.43 -1.16
N ILE A 133 3.79 25.87 -0.06
CA ILE A 133 3.94 24.43 0.24
C ILE A 133 3.28 23.53 -0.81
N HIS A 134 2.13 23.93 -1.37
CA HIS A 134 1.34 23.09 -2.27
C HIS A 134 1.54 23.39 -3.76
N GLU A 135 2.07 24.56 -4.14
CA GLU A 135 2.45 24.90 -5.51
C GLU A 135 3.59 24.01 -6.03
N PHE A 136 4.45 23.51 -5.14
CA PHE A 136 5.44 22.45 -5.44
C PHE A 136 4.81 21.15 -5.97
N ALA A 137 3.50 20.97 -5.88
CA ALA A 137 2.84 19.82 -6.52
C ALA A 137 2.73 19.98 -8.04
N ALA A 138 2.87 21.20 -8.60
CA ALA A 138 2.79 21.48 -10.03
C ALA A 138 1.57 20.82 -10.74
N GLY A 139 0.42 20.76 -10.07
CA GLY A 139 -0.80 20.12 -10.59
C GLY A 139 -0.86 18.58 -10.44
N ARG A 140 0.16 17.92 -9.86
CA ARG A 140 0.17 16.48 -9.55
C ARG A 140 -0.51 16.24 -8.21
N THR A 141 -1.80 16.52 -8.21
CA THR A 141 -2.68 16.44 -7.04
C THR A 141 -3.69 15.33 -7.23
N THR A 142 -4.11 14.72 -6.14
CA THR A 142 -5.23 13.77 -6.08
C THR A 142 -6.53 14.40 -6.55
N GLN A 143 -6.69 15.72 -6.38
CA GLN A 143 -7.83 16.45 -6.91
C GLN A 143 -7.77 16.57 -8.45
N ALA A 144 -6.61 16.92 -9.02
CA ALA A 144 -6.42 16.94 -10.47
C ALA A 144 -6.57 15.55 -11.10
N LEU A 145 -6.10 14.50 -10.42
CA LEU A 145 -6.38 13.11 -10.79
C LEU A 145 -7.87 12.82 -10.84
N LYS A 146 -8.61 13.23 -9.80
CA LYS A 146 -10.06 13.05 -9.74
C LYS A 146 -10.75 13.79 -10.87
N GLU A 147 -10.42 15.06 -11.08
CA GLU A 147 -10.99 15.87 -12.17
C GLU A 147 -10.77 15.20 -13.53
N HIS A 148 -9.52 14.79 -13.82
CA HIS A 148 -9.17 14.08 -15.05
C HIS A 148 -9.96 12.77 -15.23
N LEU A 149 -10.10 11.96 -14.18
CA LEU A 149 -10.83 10.68 -14.23
C LEU A 149 -12.36 10.81 -14.05
N THR A 150 -12.89 12.03 -13.92
CA THR A 150 -14.34 12.29 -13.92
C THR A 150 -14.84 12.92 -15.22
N ASP A 151 -13.93 13.36 -16.10
CA ASP A 151 -14.29 13.84 -17.43
C ASP A 151 -14.80 12.67 -18.30
N ALA A 152 -16.02 12.79 -18.81
CA ALA A 152 -16.69 11.71 -19.52
C ALA A 152 -16.03 11.33 -20.86
N GLU A 153 -15.41 12.28 -21.55
CA GLU A 153 -14.68 12.03 -22.78
C GLU A 153 -13.36 11.30 -22.48
N VAL A 154 -12.62 11.79 -21.49
CA VAL A 154 -11.38 11.15 -21.02
C VAL A 154 -11.63 9.73 -20.54
N VAL A 155 -12.67 9.51 -19.72
CA VAL A 155 -13.01 8.17 -19.21
C VAL A 155 -13.31 7.19 -20.33
N ARG A 156 -14.02 7.63 -21.38
CA ARG A 156 -14.32 6.80 -22.56
C ARG A 156 -13.03 6.44 -23.32
N GLU A 157 -12.15 7.41 -23.53
CA GLU A 157 -10.85 7.19 -24.20
C GLU A 157 -9.97 6.22 -23.42
N LEU A 158 -9.78 6.47 -22.13
CA LEU A 158 -8.96 5.63 -21.26
C LEU A 158 -9.55 4.22 -21.11
N GLY A 159 -10.88 4.08 -21.08
CA GLY A 159 -11.55 2.78 -21.13
C GLY A 159 -11.19 1.99 -22.40
N GLY A 160 -11.23 2.64 -23.56
CA GLY A 160 -10.79 2.04 -24.82
C GLY A 160 -9.31 1.65 -24.82
N LEU A 161 -8.45 2.51 -24.23
CA LEU A 161 -7.03 2.22 -24.08
C LEU A 161 -6.77 0.98 -23.19
N ILE A 162 -7.47 0.87 -22.06
CA ILE A 162 -7.38 -0.29 -21.16
C ILE A 162 -7.76 -1.56 -21.92
N GLU A 163 -8.87 -1.55 -22.66
CA GLU A 163 -9.27 -2.73 -23.41
C GLU A 163 -8.23 -3.14 -24.46
N ILE A 164 -7.67 -2.18 -25.20
CA ILE A 164 -6.65 -2.44 -26.21
C ILE A 164 -5.38 -2.98 -25.56
N ALA A 165 -4.88 -2.33 -24.51
CA ALA A 165 -3.67 -2.73 -23.80
C ALA A 165 -3.82 -4.12 -23.18
N TRP A 166 -4.98 -4.40 -22.56
CA TRP A 166 -5.25 -5.68 -21.93
C TRP A 166 -5.36 -6.84 -22.93
N ARG A 167 -5.94 -6.59 -24.12
CA ARG A 167 -6.02 -7.58 -25.21
C ARG A 167 -4.65 -7.87 -25.82
N ARG A 168 -3.72 -6.91 -25.82
CA ARG A 168 -2.39 -7.02 -26.42
C ARG A 168 -1.34 -7.66 -25.51
N ARG A 169 -1.71 -8.10 -24.32
CA ARG A 169 -0.77 -8.73 -23.39
C ARG A 169 -0.08 -9.92 -24.05
N PRO A 170 1.23 -10.09 -23.82
CA PRO A 170 1.96 -11.21 -24.39
C PRO A 170 1.31 -12.54 -24.00
N ALA A 171 1.15 -13.42 -24.98
CA ALA A 171 0.72 -14.79 -24.75
C ALA A 171 1.79 -15.56 -23.97
N ALA A 172 1.42 -16.71 -23.40
CA ALA A 172 2.32 -17.54 -22.59
C ALA A 172 3.65 -17.83 -23.31
N VAL A 173 4.74 -17.27 -22.80
CA VAL A 173 6.12 -17.65 -23.11
C VAL A 173 6.69 -18.22 -21.81
N SER A 174 7.05 -19.50 -21.83
CA SER A 174 7.52 -20.21 -20.64
C SER A 174 9.03 -20.37 -20.71
N GLY A 175 9.71 -19.97 -19.63
CA GLY A 175 11.07 -20.36 -19.30
C GLY A 175 11.16 -20.51 -17.79
N ASP A 176 11.54 -21.70 -17.32
CA ASP A 176 11.78 -21.92 -15.89
C ASP A 176 13.15 -21.36 -15.52
N HIS A 177 13.15 -20.28 -14.74
CA HIS A 177 14.34 -19.57 -14.30
C HIS A 177 14.58 -19.73 -12.79
N THR A 178 13.89 -20.67 -12.13
CA THR A 178 13.91 -20.83 -10.67
C THR A 178 15.33 -20.98 -10.13
N ALA A 179 16.17 -21.82 -10.74
CA ALA A 179 17.55 -22.01 -10.33
C ALA A 179 18.40 -20.72 -10.45
N GLY A 180 18.20 -19.95 -11.54
CA GLY A 180 18.90 -18.68 -11.73
C GLY A 180 18.52 -17.64 -10.66
N PHE A 181 17.25 -17.60 -10.25
CA PHE A 181 16.82 -16.75 -9.14
C PHE A 181 17.40 -17.21 -7.80
N GLU A 182 17.52 -18.51 -7.55
CA GLU A 182 18.17 -19.03 -6.33
C GLU A 182 19.65 -18.63 -6.28
N GLU A 183 20.38 -18.76 -7.40
CA GLU A 183 21.78 -18.30 -7.53
C GLU A 183 21.91 -16.79 -7.27
N LEU A 184 21.05 -15.97 -7.88
CA LEU A 184 21.04 -14.52 -7.65
C LEU A 184 20.80 -14.18 -6.17
N LEU A 185 19.84 -14.84 -5.52
CA LEU A 185 19.54 -14.63 -4.11
C LEU A 185 20.71 -15.02 -3.20
N ASP A 186 21.43 -16.10 -3.53
CA ASP A 186 22.65 -16.49 -2.82
C ASP A 186 23.77 -15.47 -2.99
N ALA A 187 23.97 -14.95 -4.20
CA ALA A 187 24.98 -13.93 -4.47
C ALA A 187 24.67 -12.62 -3.73
N CYS A 188 23.43 -12.13 -3.83
CA CYS A 188 22.92 -10.94 -3.14
C CYS A 188 23.15 -11.00 -1.62
N ALA A 189 22.77 -12.10 -0.97
CA ALA A 189 22.89 -12.22 0.47
C ALA A 189 24.34 -12.40 0.95
N ASN A 190 25.23 -12.87 0.06
CA ASN A 190 26.63 -13.15 0.34
C ASN A 190 27.59 -12.22 -0.40
N SER A 191 27.18 -10.98 -0.72
CA SER A 191 27.99 -10.10 -1.60
C SER A 191 29.44 -9.89 -1.12
N ARG A 192 29.69 -9.99 0.19
CA ARG A 192 31.03 -9.94 0.81
C ARG A 192 31.89 -11.20 0.65
N VAL A 193 31.30 -12.34 0.27
CA VAL A 193 31.93 -13.67 0.27
C VAL A 193 32.02 -14.24 -1.14
N THR A 194 30.99 -14.05 -1.97
CA THR A 194 30.88 -14.70 -3.30
C THR A 194 31.06 -13.76 -4.49
N GLY A 195 31.24 -12.45 -4.26
CA GLY A 195 31.20 -11.42 -5.30
C GLY A 195 29.84 -10.72 -5.36
N ASP A 196 29.71 -9.68 -6.19
CA ASP A 196 28.56 -8.78 -6.24
C ASP A 196 27.26 -9.42 -6.79
N GLY A 197 27.32 -10.48 -7.59
CA GLY A 197 26.15 -11.14 -8.18
C GLY A 197 25.64 -10.48 -9.46
N GLN A 198 26.40 -9.54 -10.04
CA GLN A 198 26.02 -8.84 -11.27
C GLN A 198 25.81 -9.80 -12.46
N PRO A 199 26.68 -10.81 -12.69
CA PRO A 199 26.51 -11.73 -13.82
C PRO A 199 25.18 -12.51 -13.79
N GLU A 200 24.69 -12.85 -12.60
CA GLU A 200 23.41 -13.54 -12.39
C GLU A 200 22.24 -12.61 -12.72
N LEU A 201 22.30 -11.36 -12.27
CA LEU A 201 21.29 -10.34 -12.55
C LEU A 201 21.20 -10.06 -14.05
N ASP A 202 22.34 -9.76 -14.69
CA ASP A 202 22.42 -9.47 -16.13
C ASP A 202 21.88 -10.62 -16.97
N ARG A 203 22.21 -11.87 -16.60
CA ARG A 203 21.73 -13.08 -17.28
C ARG A 203 20.21 -13.21 -17.21
N LEU A 204 19.61 -12.96 -16.04
CA LEU A 204 18.16 -13.03 -15.85
C LEU A 204 17.43 -11.91 -16.59
N VAL A 205 17.98 -10.69 -16.60
CA VAL A 205 17.44 -9.55 -17.35
C VAL A 205 17.52 -9.80 -18.86
N ALA A 206 18.67 -10.25 -19.37
CA ALA A 206 18.85 -10.59 -20.78
C ALA A 206 17.93 -11.74 -21.23
N ALA A 207 17.63 -12.68 -20.33
CA ALA A 207 16.71 -13.79 -20.58
C ALA A 207 15.23 -13.43 -20.40
N HIS A 208 14.89 -12.17 -20.09
CA HIS A 208 13.53 -11.71 -19.80
C HIS A 208 12.82 -12.55 -18.73
N ALA A 209 13.57 -13.00 -17.72
CA ALA A 209 13.07 -13.93 -16.71
C ALA A 209 11.94 -13.32 -15.86
N GLY A 210 12.02 -12.02 -15.58
CA GLY A 210 10.98 -11.27 -14.91
C GLY A 210 9.71 -11.21 -15.75
N THR A 211 9.83 -10.91 -17.04
CA THR A 211 8.70 -10.95 -17.99
C THR A 211 8.04 -12.32 -18.05
N HIS A 212 8.80 -13.41 -18.20
CA HIS A 212 8.24 -14.77 -18.24
C HIS A 212 7.44 -15.09 -16.97
N SER A 213 8.03 -14.81 -15.79
CA SER A 213 7.33 -15.05 -14.52
C SER A 213 6.06 -14.19 -14.36
N GLY A 214 6.06 -12.96 -14.86
CA GLY A 214 4.89 -12.08 -14.79
C GLY A 214 3.75 -12.50 -15.72
N ILE A 215 4.08 -13.11 -16.88
CA ILE A 215 3.10 -13.69 -17.80
C ILE A 215 2.42 -14.90 -17.16
N ASP A 216 3.18 -15.76 -16.47
CA ASP A 216 2.64 -16.95 -15.79
C ASP A 216 1.53 -16.59 -14.79
N LEU A 217 1.65 -15.45 -14.11
CA LEU A 217 0.64 -14.94 -13.16
C LEU A 217 -0.73 -14.64 -13.79
N TRP A 218 -0.78 -14.39 -15.10
CA TRP A 218 -2.03 -14.12 -15.83
C TRP A 218 -2.72 -15.36 -16.38
N HIS A 219 -2.00 -16.46 -16.53
CA HIS A 219 -2.50 -17.66 -17.21
C HIS A 219 -2.64 -18.85 -16.27
N ARG A 220 -1.84 -18.93 -15.21
CA ARG A 220 -1.88 -20.04 -14.26
C ARG A 220 -2.98 -19.82 -13.22
N ALA A 221 -4.07 -20.58 -13.31
CA ALA A 221 -5.20 -20.50 -12.36
C ALA A 221 -4.98 -21.27 -11.04
N SER A 222 -3.96 -22.13 -10.96
CA SER A 222 -3.64 -22.97 -9.79
C SER A 222 -2.13 -23.23 -9.66
N GLY A 223 -1.60 -23.38 -8.45
CA GLY A 223 -0.15 -23.29 -8.18
C GLY A 223 0.26 -21.82 -8.02
N GLY A 224 1.56 -21.49 -8.13
CA GLY A 224 2.18 -20.16 -7.93
C GLY A 224 1.65 -18.98 -8.78
N SER A 225 0.34 -18.82 -8.81
CA SER A 225 -0.51 -17.84 -9.46
C SER A 225 -0.58 -16.58 -8.63
N ALA A 226 -1.04 -15.49 -9.24
CA ALA A 226 -1.24 -14.25 -8.51
C ALA A 226 -2.21 -14.41 -7.33
N ASN A 227 -3.19 -15.31 -7.41
CA ASN A 227 -4.14 -15.58 -6.34
C ASN A 227 -3.48 -16.27 -5.14
N GLU A 228 -2.72 -17.34 -5.39
CA GLU A 228 -2.04 -18.11 -4.34
C GLU A 228 -0.96 -17.27 -3.65
N LEU A 229 -0.29 -16.41 -4.42
CA LEU A 229 0.66 -15.42 -3.90
C LEU A 229 -0.01 -14.26 -3.14
N GLY A 230 -1.34 -14.17 -3.15
CA GLY A 230 -2.11 -13.14 -2.44
C GLY A 230 -2.05 -11.75 -3.08
N LEU A 231 -1.80 -11.69 -4.39
CA LEU A 231 -1.71 -10.47 -5.21
C LEU A 231 -3.04 -10.09 -5.86
N THR A 232 -3.98 -11.03 -5.96
CA THR A 232 -5.37 -10.82 -6.43
C THR A 232 -6.34 -11.71 -5.67
N ALA A 233 -7.58 -11.27 -5.48
CA ALA A 233 -8.68 -12.07 -4.94
C ALA A 233 -9.31 -12.99 -5.99
N HIS A 234 -9.03 -12.76 -7.28
CA HIS A 234 -9.59 -13.51 -8.39
C HIS A 234 -8.73 -14.73 -8.75
N PRO A 235 -9.28 -15.78 -9.38
CA PRO A 235 -8.49 -16.92 -9.85
C PRO A 235 -7.35 -16.50 -10.79
N LEU A 236 -7.59 -15.49 -11.62
CA LEU A 236 -6.61 -14.82 -12.46
C LEU A 236 -6.84 -13.31 -12.40
N PRO A 237 -5.78 -12.49 -12.57
CA PRO A 237 -5.91 -11.04 -12.65
C PRO A 237 -6.91 -10.61 -13.74
N ARG A 238 -7.68 -9.56 -13.44
CA ARG A 238 -8.71 -9.00 -14.32
C ARG A 238 -8.22 -7.70 -14.97
N PRO A 239 -8.83 -7.25 -16.09
CA PRO A 239 -8.55 -5.93 -16.63
C PRO A 239 -8.68 -4.86 -15.53
N PRO A 240 -7.74 -3.92 -15.43
CA PRO A 240 -7.82 -2.88 -14.40
C PRO A 240 -9.04 -1.99 -14.66
N ALA A 241 -9.76 -1.62 -13.60
CA ALA A 241 -10.77 -0.58 -13.69
C ALA A 241 -10.13 0.79 -13.48
N LEU A 242 -10.73 1.85 -14.04
CA LEU A 242 -10.26 3.22 -13.81
C LEU A 242 -10.39 3.62 -12.34
N GLY A 243 -11.52 3.30 -11.71
CA GLY A 243 -11.85 3.73 -10.36
C GLY A 243 -12.24 5.21 -10.28
N ALA A 244 -12.82 5.62 -9.15
CA ALA A 244 -13.31 6.99 -8.94
C ALA A 244 -12.79 7.65 -7.65
N SER A 245 -12.26 6.85 -6.71
CA SER A 245 -11.75 7.32 -5.43
C SER A 245 -10.84 6.27 -4.81
N ALA A 246 -10.06 6.67 -3.81
CA ALA A 246 -9.21 5.76 -3.03
C ALA A 246 -9.08 6.21 -1.57
N SER A 247 -8.86 5.25 -0.68
CA SER A 247 -8.51 5.46 0.72
C SER A 247 -7.28 4.63 1.06
N LYS A 248 -6.33 5.16 1.85
CA LYS A 248 -5.15 4.39 2.29
C LYS A 248 -5.51 3.18 3.15
N ALA A 249 -6.70 3.18 3.77
CA ALA A 249 -7.17 2.09 4.62
C ALA A 249 -7.88 0.98 3.84
N ASP A 250 -8.31 1.27 2.61
CA ASP A 250 -9.16 0.40 1.80
C ASP A 250 -8.65 0.40 0.36
N LEU A 251 -7.40 -0.07 0.20
CA LEU A 251 -6.80 -0.28 -1.11
C LEU A 251 -6.96 -1.75 -1.49
N GLY A 252 -7.30 -2.00 -2.75
CA GLY A 252 -7.29 -3.34 -3.32
C GLY A 252 -5.93 -4.05 -3.20
N LEU A 253 -5.96 -5.38 -3.37
CA LEU A 253 -4.75 -6.17 -3.56
C LEU A 253 -3.97 -5.68 -4.79
N PRO A 254 -2.64 -5.89 -4.87
CA PRO A 254 -1.79 -5.37 -5.93
C PRO A 254 -2.40 -5.37 -7.35
N PHE A 255 -2.95 -6.48 -7.81
CA PHE A 255 -3.53 -6.60 -9.16
C PHE A 255 -5.03 -6.30 -9.24
N ASP A 256 -5.67 -6.02 -8.11
CA ASP A 256 -7.09 -5.63 -8.05
C ASP A 256 -7.25 -4.10 -7.90
N ARG A 257 -6.16 -3.38 -7.61
CA ARG A 257 -6.17 -1.92 -7.55
C ARG A 257 -6.55 -1.30 -8.89
N THR A 258 -7.46 -0.35 -8.84
CA THR A 258 -7.82 0.54 -9.92
C THR A 258 -6.65 1.46 -10.32
N ILE A 259 -6.71 2.02 -11.54
CA ILE A 259 -5.76 3.03 -12.00
C ILE A 259 -5.73 4.22 -11.03
N TYR A 260 -6.91 4.67 -10.58
CA TYR A 260 -7.03 5.72 -9.57
C TYR A 260 -6.27 5.38 -8.29
N GLU A 261 -6.47 4.20 -7.70
CA GLU A 261 -5.79 3.80 -6.45
C GLU A 261 -4.26 3.75 -6.58
N ARG A 262 -3.77 3.28 -7.73
CA ARG A 262 -2.34 3.20 -8.05
C ARG A 262 -1.72 4.58 -8.15
N VAL A 263 -2.27 5.46 -8.99
CA VAL A 263 -1.78 6.84 -9.12
C VAL A 263 -1.97 7.63 -7.82
N PHE A 264 -3.10 7.47 -7.12
CA PHE A 264 -3.34 8.08 -5.81
C PHE A 264 -2.24 7.74 -4.81
N THR A 265 -1.83 6.47 -4.76
CA THR A 265 -0.77 6.02 -3.85
C THR A 265 0.56 6.68 -4.17
N VAL A 266 0.91 6.81 -5.46
CA VAL A 266 2.11 7.50 -5.93
C VAL A 266 2.10 8.97 -5.49
N LEU A 267 1.02 9.69 -5.80
CA LEU A 267 0.87 11.10 -5.45
C LEU A 267 0.96 11.30 -3.93
N GLN A 268 0.39 10.39 -3.14
CA GLN A 268 0.42 10.48 -1.69
C GLN A 268 1.73 10.05 -1.04
N ALA A 269 2.59 9.34 -1.75
CA ALA A 269 3.89 8.88 -1.27
C ALA A 269 5.05 9.77 -1.72
N SER A 270 4.94 10.44 -2.87
CA SER A 270 5.98 11.32 -3.39
C SER A 270 6.01 12.65 -2.62
N SER A 271 7.19 13.00 -2.10
CA SER A 271 7.50 14.33 -1.56
C SER A 271 7.82 15.34 -2.66
N GLU A 272 8.37 14.89 -3.78
CA GLU A 272 8.81 15.71 -4.92
C GLU A 272 7.84 15.52 -6.09
N ARG A 273 6.58 15.90 -5.88
CA ARG A 273 5.51 15.67 -6.87
C ARG A 273 5.69 16.43 -8.17
N ALA A 274 6.43 17.55 -8.15
CA ALA A 274 6.79 18.29 -9.36
C ALA A 274 7.65 17.46 -10.33
N GLU A 275 8.40 16.48 -9.83
CA GLU A 275 9.23 15.60 -10.67
C GLU A 275 8.42 14.47 -11.31
N LEU A 276 7.18 14.25 -10.85
CA LEU A 276 6.31 13.26 -11.48
C LEU A 276 5.79 13.79 -12.83
N PRO A 277 5.54 12.89 -13.80
CA PRO A 277 4.84 13.25 -15.02
C PRO A 277 3.50 13.96 -14.75
N PRO A 278 2.99 14.76 -15.69
CA PRO A 278 1.63 15.30 -15.63
C PRO A 278 0.58 14.21 -15.39
N ILE A 279 -0.55 14.56 -14.78
CA ILE A 279 -1.63 13.60 -14.46
C ILE A 279 -2.06 12.73 -15.67
N PRO A 280 -2.29 13.27 -16.88
CA PRO A 280 -2.67 12.45 -18.03
C PRO A 280 -1.61 11.40 -18.42
N GLU A 281 -0.33 11.76 -18.35
CA GLU A 281 0.78 10.86 -18.61
C GLU A 281 0.89 9.79 -17.52
N LEU A 282 0.81 10.18 -16.24
CA LEU A 282 0.79 9.24 -15.11
C LEU A 282 -0.32 8.19 -15.25
N VAL A 283 -1.51 8.60 -15.68
CA VAL A 283 -2.66 7.70 -15.86
C VAL A 283 -2.45 6.76 -17.04
N THR A 284 -1.97 7.29 -18.17
CA THR A 284 -1.69 6.50 -19.38
C THR A 284 -0.58 5.47 -19.12
N ASP A 285 0.50 5.88 -18.46
CA ASP A 285 1.60 5.00 -18.07
C ASP A 285 1.15 3.96 -17.05
N GLU A 286 0.25 4.32 -16.13
CA GLU A 286 -0.28 3.36 -15.16
C GLU A 286 -1.21 2.31 -15.81
N ILE A 287 -1.92 2.68 -16.89
CA ILE A 287 -2.65 1.70 -17.71
C ILE A 287 -1.67 0.75 -18.38
N ALA A 288 -0.58 1.27 -18.97
CA ALA A 288 0.46 0.45 -19.57
C ALA A 288 1.10 -0.49 -18.54
N ARG A 289 1.50 0.03 -17.37
CA ARG A 289 1.99 -0.76 -16.23
C ARG A 289 1.00 -1.85 -15.85
N SER A 290 -0.27 -1.51 -15.61
CA SER A 290 -1.29 -2.46 -15.16
C SER A 290 -1.56 -3.59 -16.16
N CYS A 291 -1.25 -3.37 -17.44
CA CYS A 291 -1.33 -4.37 -18.49
C CYS A 291 0.01 -5.05 -18.80
N ALA A 292 1.10 -4.70 -18.12
CA ALA A 292 2.43 -5.29 -18.32
C ALA A 292 2.72 -6.41 -17.31
N PRO A 293 3.61 -7.38 -17.61
CA PRO A 293 3.98 -8.45 -16.68
C PRO A 293 4.35 -7.87 -15.31
N TRP A 294 3.89 -8.52 -14.23
CA TRP A 294 4.01 -8.02 -12.84
C TRP A 294 3.32 -6.70 -12.51
N ALA A 295 2.55 -6.15 -13.45
CA ALA A 295 2.09 -4.78 -13.43
C ALA A 295 3.25 -3.75 -13.35
N LEU A 296 4.39 -4.08 -13.98
CA LEU A 296 5.62 -3.29 -14.01
C LEU A 296 6.12 -3.15 -15.46
N LEU A 297 6.75 -2.03 -15.83
CA LEU A 297 7.29 -1.80 -17.18
C LEU A 297 8.75 -2.22 -17.32
N ASP A 298 9.58 -1.95 -16.32
CA ASP A 298 11.02 -2.24 -16.35
C ASP A 298 11.35 -3.71 -16.06
N GLU A 299 12.25 -4.31 -16.85
CA GLU A 299 12.60 -5.73 -16.70
C GLU A 299 13.39 -6.03 -15.42
N THR A 300 14.27 -5.12 -14.98
CA THR A 300 15.03 -5.31 -13.74
C THR A 300 14.10 -5.36 -12.53
N LEU A 301 13.04 -4.52 -12.53
CA LEU A 301 12.01 -4.55 -11.50
C LEU A 301 11.16 -5.82 -11.54
N ARG A 302 10.87 -6.36 -12.72
CA ARG A 302 10.20 -7.66 -12.88
C ARG A 302 11.08 -8.81 -12.39
N VAL A 303 12.38 -8.78 -12.68
CA VAL A 303 13.35 -9.74 -12.14
C VAL A 303 13.39 -9.67 -10.61
N GLY A 304 13.40 -8.46 -10.04
CA GLY A 304 13.30 -8.26 -8.59
C GLY A 304 11.99 -8.80 -7.99
N ALA A 305 10.86 -8.63 -8.67
CA ALA A 305 9.59 -9.23 -8.26
C ALA A 305 9.65 -10.77 -8.26
N ALA A 306 10.21 -11.36 -9.32
CA ALA A 306 10.34 -12.80 -9.49
C ALA A 306 11.29 -13.44 -8.45
N ALA A 307 12.47 -12.85 -8.25
CA ALA A 307 13.40 -13.25 -7.18
C ALA A 307 12.74 -13.13 -5.80
N GLY A 308 11.95 -12.08 -5.60
CA GLY A 308 11.13 -11.88 -4.41
C GLY A 308 10.09 -12.98 -4.19
N VAL A 309 9.50 -13.57 -5.24
CA VAL A 309 8.60 -14.74 -5.12
C VAL A 309 9.36 -15.96 -4.65
N VAL A 310 10.50 -16.27 -5.28
CA VAL A 310 11.34 -17.42 -4.90
C VAL A 310 11.72 -17.31 -3.42
N LEU A 311 12.21 -16.14 -3.02
CA LEU A 311 12.52 -15.85 -1.62
C LEU A 311 11.30 -16.00 -0.72
N ALA A 312 10.19 -15.35 -1.05
CA ALA A 312 8.99 -15.27 -0.22
C ALA A 312 8.34 -16.64 0.02
N VAL A 313 8.20 -17.44 -1.04
CA VAL A 313 7.63 -18.78 -0.96
C VAL A 313 8.53 -19.71 -0.14
N GLY A 314 9.86 -19.51 -0.22
CA GLY A 314 10.85 -20.25 0.55
C GLY A 314 10.89 -19.94 2.06
N LEU A 315 10.29 -18.82 2.49
CA LEU A 315 10.27 -18.40 3.90
C LEU A 315 9.55 -19.41 4.80
N SER A 316 10.16 -19.69 5.95
CA SER A 316 9.65 -20.62 6.97
C SER A 316 9.92 -20.09 8.38
N PRO A 317 9.07 -19.15 8.86
CA PRO A 317 9.20 -18.55 10.19
C PRO A 317 9.09 -19.56 11.34
N PHE A 318 8.33 -20.64 11.15
CA PHE A 318 8.17 -21.70 12.15
C PHE A 318 9.22 -22.81 12.07
N GLY A 319 10.07 -22.80 11.05
CA GLY A 319 11.00 -23.88 10.74
C GLY A 319 10.38 -24.92 9.80
N VAL A 320 11.23 -25.73 9.16
CA VAL A 320 10.77 -26.88 8.39
C VAL A 320 10.19 -27.87 9.39
N VAL A 321 8.88 -28.10 9.34
CA VAL A 321 8.30 -29.25 10.02
C VAL A 321 8.70 -30.44 9.17
N SER A 322 9.65 -31.23 9.65
CA SER A 322 10.06 -32.48 9.02
C SER A 322 8.88 -33.47 9.10
N ASP A 323 7.93 -33.34 8.19
CA ASP A 323 7.00 -34.43 7.93
C ASP A 323 7.72 -35.34 6.93
N GLU A 324 8.19 -36.49 7.39
CA GLU A 324 9.01 -37.45 6.61
C GLU A 324 8.25 -38.06 5.41
N ARG A 325 7.10 -37.52 5.01
CA ARG A 325 6.33 -37.94 3.82
C ARG A 325 5.69 -36.76 3.11
N GLY A 326 6.47 -35.99 2.34
CA GLY A 326 5.90 -35.18 1.26
C GLY A 326 6.58 -33.84 0.96
N GLY A 327 7.79 -33.87 0.42
CA GLY A 327 8.41 -32.70 -0.22
C GLY A 327 7.58 -32.18 -1.40
N THR A 328 7.54 -30.85 -1.55
CA THR A 328 6.88 -30.05 -2.62
C THR A 328 5.35 -30.14 -2.72
N ALA A 329 4.77 -31.35 -2.70
CA ALA A 329 3.33 -31.56 -2.79
C ALA A 329 2.58 -31.02 -1.56
N ALA A 330 3.20 -30.98 -0.38
CA ALA A 330 2.62 -30.36 0.82
C ALA A 330 2.62 -28.81 0.71
N ARG A 331 3.62 -28.22 0.05
CA ARG A 331 3.78 -26.76 -0.07
C ARG A 331 2.84 -26.15 -1.12
N VAL A 332 2.67 -26.83 -2.26
CA VAL A 332 1.67 -26.46 -3.27
C VAL A 332 0.25 -26.64 -2.72
N ARG A 333 -0.02 -27.71 -1.96
CA ARG A 333 -1.29 -27.87 -1.22
C ARG A 333 -1.51 -26.73 -0.22
N HIS A 334 -0.48 -26.34 0.54
CA HIS A 334 -0.57 -25.23 1.48
C HIS A 334 -0.84 -23.87 0.79
N LEU A 335 -0.30 -23.63 -0.41
CA LEU A 335 -0.61 -22.45 -1.22
C LEU A 335 -2.08 -22.44 -1.68
N SER A 336 -2.57 -23.57 -2.21
CA SER A 336 -3.95 -23.71 -2.67
C SER A 336 -4.98 -23.68 -1.52
N ASP A 337 -4.66 -24.25 -0.36
CA ASP A 337 -5.54 -24.30 0.81
C ASP A 337 -5.66 -22.93 1.49
N ALA A 338 -4.57 -22.16 1.55
CA ALA A 338 -4.59 -20.76 1.99
C ALA A 338 -5.49 -19.89 1.10
N ALA A 339 -5.46 -20.09 -0.22
CA ALA A 339 -6.31 -19.35 -1.16
C ALA A 339 -7.80 -19.69 -1.00
N ARG A 340 -8.14 -20.93 -0.63
CA ARG A 340 -9.54 -21.35 -0.37
C ARG A 340 -10.10 -20.75 0.92
N ALA A 341 -9.31 -20.69 1.98
CA ALA A 341 -9.74 -20.17 3.29
C ALA A 341 -10.21 -18.70 3.24
N GLU A 342 -9.53 -17.83 2.48
CA GLU A 342 -9.95 -16.43 2.36
C GLU A 342 -11.19 -16.23 1.49
N ARG A 343 -11.40 -17.04 0.44
CA ARG A 343 -12.65 -16.99 -0.35
C ARG A 343 -13.89 -17.28 0.51
N GLY A 344 -13.75 -18.19 1.48
CA GLY A 344 -14.81 -18.48 2.46
C GLY A 344 -15.06 -17.37 3.47
N SER A 345 -14.03 -16.58 3.80
CA SER A 345 -14.13 -15.43 4.71
C SER A 345 -14.78 -14.21 4.04
N GLY A 346 -14.39 -13.90 2.79
CA GLY A 346 -14.88 -12.74 2.04
C GLY A 346 -16.34 -12.84 1.58
N ALA A 347 -16.92 -14.04 1.52
CA ALA A 347 -18.32 -14.23 1.10
C ALA A 347 -19.34 -13.80 2.17
N LYS A 348 -18.93 -13.60 3.43
CA LYS A 348 -19.84 -13.23 4.52
C LYS A 348 -20.11 -11.73 4.68
N ASP A 349 -19.39 -10.86 3.97
CA ASP A 349 -19.47 -9.40 4.17
C ASP A 349 -19.99 -8.62 2.95
N GLY A 350 -20.50 -9.32 1.93
CA GLY A 350 -20.86 -8.77 0.62
C GLY A 350 -22.35 -8.53 0.36
N ARG A 351 -23.18 -8.24 1.38
CA ARG A 351 -24.57 -7.81 1.13
C ARG A 351 -24.56 -6.33 0.76
N LEU A 352 -24.30 -6.05 -0.52
CA LEU A 352 -24.44 -4.71 -1.09
C LEU A 352 -25.92 -4.28 -1.01
N ASP A 353 -26.13 -3.26 -0.19
CA ASP A 353 -27.37 -2.51 -0.05
C ASP A 353 -27.67 -1.77 -1.36
N ARG A 354 -28.57 -2.32 -2.18
CA ARG A 354 -29.18 -1.58 -3.29
C ARG A 354 -30.29 -0.71 -2.72
N GLY A 355 -29.96 0.49 -2.28
CA GLY A 355 -30.94 1.47 -1.84
C GLY A 355 -30.42 2.89 -1.94
N GLY A 356 -30.95 3.68 -2.88
CA GLY A 356 -30.84 5.14 -2.82
C GLY A 356 -30.42 5.83 -4.11
N ALA A 357 -31.32 5.90 -5.09
CA ALA A 357 -31.32 6.98 -6.09
C ALA A 357 -32.71 7.11 -6.73
N ALA A 358 -33.65 7.71 -6.00
CA ALA A 358 -34.85 8.30 -6.58
C ALA A 358 -35.28 9.46 -5.70
N VAL A 359 -35.34 10.67 -6.29
CA VAL A 359 -36.39 11.71 -6.13
C VAL A 359 -35.85 13.06 -6.63
N LEU A 360 -36.77 13.83 -7.23
CA LEU A 360 -36.70 15.12 -7.97
C LEU A 360 -36.31 14.95 -9.45
N ALA A 361 -37.12 15.28 -10.44
CA ALA A 361 -38.35 16.08 -10.60
C ALA A 361 -39.14 15.45 -11.78
N ARG A 362 -40.41 15.73 -12.12
CA ARG A 362 -41.27 16.90 -11.94
C ARG A 362 -42.69 16.47 -12.36
N ALA A 363 -43.70 17.08 -11.76
CA ALA A 363 -45.09 16.95 -12.16
C ALA A 363 -45.35 17.68 -13.49
N GLU A 364 -46.09 17.06 -14.39
CA GLU A 364 -46.86 17.76 -15.43
C GLU A 364 -48.26 17.15 -15.48
N GLY A 365 -49.24 18.02 -15.25
CA GLY A 365 -50.66 17.75 -15.40
C GLY A 365 -51.13 18.15 -16.79
N ASP A 366 -52.10 17.38 -17.27
CA ASP A 366 -52.91 17.59 -18.46
C ASP A 366 -53.39 19.02 -18.68
N SER A 367 -53.31 19.51 -19.93
CA SER A 367 -54.43 20.23 -20.56
C SER A 367 -54.29 20.34 -22.09
N THR A 368 -55.23 19.67 -22.77
CA THR A 368 -55.96 20.05 -23.99
C THR A 368 -55.48 21.24 -24.83
N ALA A 369 -55.27 20.99 -26.14
CA ALA A 369 -55.81 21.86 -27.20
C ALA A 369 -55.77 21.16 -28.57
N ASP A 370 -56.86 21.40 -29.30
CA ASP A 370 -57.28 20.88 -30.59
C ASP A 370 -56.59 21.52 -31.81
N ALA A 371 -56.69 20.76 -32.90
CA ALA A 371 -56.98 21.17 -34.29
C ALA A 371 -55.88 21.71 -35.25
N ALA A 372 -55.88 21.02 -36.40
CA ALA A 372 -55.67 21.49 -37.78
C ALA A 372 -54.24 21.94 -38.15
N GLY A 373 -53.59 21.42 -39.19
CA GLY A 373 -54.10 20.81 -40.41
C GLY A 373 -53.47 21.54 -41.58
N ALA A 374 -52.31 21.08 -42.04
CA ALA A 374 -51.69 21.55 -43.29
C ALA A 374 -51.03 20.39 -44.03
N GLU A 375 -51.74 20.00 -45.08
CA GLU A 375 -51.27 19.62 -46.41
C GLU A 375 -50.38 18.38 -46.62
N ARG A 376 -51.06 17.42 -47.26
CA ARG A 376 -50.54 16.26 -47.98
C ARG A 376 -49.84 16.71 -49.26
N GLY A 377 -48.72 16.06 -49.57
CA GLY A 377 -48.08 16.11 -50.88
C GLY A 377 -47.17 14.90 -51.11
N ARG A 378 -47.81 13.77 -51.48
CA ARG A 378 -47.35 12.57 -52.24
C ARG A 378 -45.83 12.28 -52.29
N ALA A 379 -45.34 11.14 -51.80
CA ALA A 379 -45.58 9.74 -52.19
C ALA A 379 -44.95 9.29 -53.54
N ALA A 380 -43.87 8.52 -53.41
CA ALA A 380 -43.53 7.29 -54.15
C ALA A 380 -42.55 6.52 -53.23
N ALA A 381 -42.86 5.39 -52.55
CA ALA A 381 -43.36 4.08 -52.99
C ALA A 381 -42.45 3.50 -54.10
N VAL A 382 -41.81 2.33 -53.98
CA VAL A 382 -42.31 1.03 -53.49
C VAL A 382 -41.16 0.15 -52.94
N THR A 383 -41.55 -0.67 -51.95
CA THR A 383 -40.92 -1.69 -51.11
C THR A 383 -40.80 -3.08 -51.81
N PRO A 384 -40.75 -4.24 -51.13
CA PRO A 384 -39.73 -4.78 -50.23
C PRO A 384 -39.27 -6.20 -50.69
N ARG A 385 -38.25 -6.77 -50.02
CA ARG A 385 -38.19 -8.22 -49.84
C ARG A 385 -37.63 -8.60 -48.47
N ASP A 386 -38.52 -9.15 -47.66
CA ASP A 386 -38.25 -9.94 -46.47
C ASP A 386 -37.29 -11.10 -46.75
N ARG A 387 -36.40 -11.38 -45.80
CA ARG A 387 -36.50 -12.60 -44.97
C ARG A 387 -35.54 -12.51 -43.78
N GLY A 388 -36.11 -12.83 -42.60
CA GLY A 388 -35.51 -12.69 -41.29
C GLY A 388 -34.31 -13.58 -40.99
N GLY A 389 -33.57 -13.13 -39.98
CA GLY A 389 -32.56 -13.88 -39.23
C GLY A 389 -32.31 -13.11 -37.94
N ALA A 390 -32.78 -13.66 -36.83
CA ALA A 390 -32.68 -13.07 -35.50
C ALA A 390 -31.21 -12.81 -35.10
N ALA A 391 -30.98 -11.69 -34.43
CA ALA A 391 -29.69 -11.35 -33.82
C ALA A 391 -29.53 -12.15 -32.52
N ASP A 392 -28.53 -13.03 -32.49
CA ASP A 392 -28.11 -13.75 -31.29
C ASP A 392 -27.06 -12.94 -30.51
N ASP A 393 -27.33 -12.84 -29.22
CA ASP A 393 -26.52 -12.31 -28.11
C ASP A 393 -25.18 -13.08 -27.98
N PRO A 394 -23.99 -12.43 -27.97
CA PRO A 394 -22.72 -13.15 -27.92
C PRO A 394 -22.33 -13.65 -26.52
N TRP A 395 -23.15 -13.44 -25.48
CA TRP A 395 -22.92 -14.01 -24.15
C TRP A 395 -23.92 -15.13 -23.82
N SER A 396 -24.09 -16.10 -24.72
CA SER A 396 -24.83 -17.34 -24.42
C SER A 396 -23.90 -18.50 -24.08
N SER A 397 -24.19 -19.14 -22.94
CA SER A 397 -23.38 -20.10 -22.19
C SER A 397 -23.25 -21.50 -22.84
N ARG A 398 -23.08 -21.58 -24.17
CA ARG A 398 -22.98 -22.86 -24.90
C ARG A 398 -21.80 -22.89 -25.86
N GLY A 399 -20.59 -22.88 -25.29
CA GLY A 399 -19.34 -23.13 -26.01
C GLY A 399 -18.27 -23.83 -25.17
N ALA A 400 -18.60 -24.26 -23.95
CA ALA A 400 -17.64 -24.76 -22.97
C ALA A 400 -17.33 -26.28 -23.08
N GLU A 401 -17.83 -27.00 -24.08
CA GLU A 401 -17.77 -28.48 -24.09
C GLU A 401 -16.88 -29.11 -25.17
N LYS A 402 -16.04 -28.36 -25.89
CA LYS A 402 -15.06 -28.95 -26.83
C LYS A 402 -13.67 -28.33 -26.74
N LEU A 403 -13.13 -28.24 -25.52
CA LEU A 403 -11.71 -28.02 -25.25
C LEU A 403 -11.26 -28.86 -24.04
N THR A 404 -11.74 -30.09 -23.95
CA THR A 404 -11.23 -31.13 -23.04
C THR A 404 -10.48 -32.18 -23.85
N ARG A 405 -9.46 -31.76 -24.59
CA ARG A 405 -8.36 -32.68 -24.88
C ARG A 405 -7.47 -32.62 -23.65
N ALA A 406 -7.55 -33.67 -22.84
CA ALA A 406 -6.76 -33.83 -21.62
C ALA A 406 -5.31 -33.42 -21.91
N ALA A 407 -4.90 -32.28 -21.35
CA ALA A 407 -3.50 -31.98 -21.19
C ALA A 407 -2.97 -33.09 -20.30
N GLU A 408 -2.11 -33.94 -20.86
CA GLU A 408 -1.30 -34.84 -20.04
C GLU A 408 -0.64 -34.01 -18.94
N PRO A 409 -0.56 -34.54 -17.70
CA PRO A 409 0.07 -33.81 -16.61
C PRO A 409 1.54 -33.64 -16.95
N VAL A 410 1.89 -32.47 -17.48
CA VAL A 410 3.28 -32.00 -17.48
C VAL A 410 3.70 -32.04 -16.02
N ALA A 411 4.71 -32.87 -15.73
CA ALA A 411 5.24 -33.07 -14.40
C ALA A 411 5.41 -31.71 -13.70
N ALA A 412 4.89 -31.60 -12.49
CA ALA A 412 5.15 -30.46 -11.61
C ALA A 412 6.67 -30.24 -11.53
N PRO A 413 7.17 -28.99 -11.49
CA PRO A 413 8.58 -28.73 -11.30
C PRO A 413 8.99 -29.31 -9.94
N GLY A 414 9.59 -30.49 -9.99
CA GLY A 414 9.99 -31.32 -8.85
C GLY A 414 11.44 -31.06 -8.45
N GLY A 415 11.89 -29.80 -8.48
CA GLY A 415 13.13 -29.40 -7.80
C GLY A 415 12.80 -29.10 -6.34
N GLU A 416 13.51 -29.72 -5.40
CA GLU A 416 13.50 -29.29 -4.00
C GLU A 416 13.96 -27.83 -3.97
N ALA A 417 13.07 -26.88 -3.67
CA ALA A 417 13.45 -25.47 -3.55
C ALA A 417 14.56 -25.35 -2.49
N ARG A 418 15.74 -24.90 -2.92
CA ARG A 418 16.94 -24.87 -2.08
C ARG A 418 16.84 -23.72 -1.08
N GLU A 419 17.18 -23.96 0.19
CA GLU A 419 17.28 -22.87 1.17
C GLU A 419 18.54 -22.04 0.91
N THR A 420 18.41 -20.96 0.13
CA THR A 420 19.48 -19.99 -0.14
C THR A 420 19.90 -19.22 1.12
N ALA A 421 21.07 -18.58 1.09
CA ALA A 421 21.57 -17.69 2.15
C ALA A 421 20.59 -16.55 2.45
N ALA A 422 19.90 -16.02 1.44
CA ALA A 422 18.83 -15.04 1.63
C ALA A 422 17.70 -15.56 2.52
N HIS A 423 17.25 -16.80 2.29
CA HIS A 423 16.25 -17.45 3.13
C HIS A 423 16.75 -17.58 4.57
N GLN A 424 18.00 -18.04 4.75
CA GLN A 424 18.58 -18.23 6.07
C GLN A 424 18.63 -16.92 6.86
N VAL A 425 19.07 -15.82 6.25
CA VAL A 425 19.16 -14.51 6.91
C VAL A 425 17.79 -14.05 7.41
N ILE A 426 16.76 -14.10 6.56
CA ILE A 426 15.42 -13.60 6.92
C ILE A 426 14.73 -14.55 7.91
N ASN A 427 14.78 -15.86 7.67
CA ASN A 427 14.20 -16.88 8.56
C ASN A 427 14.81 -16.82 9.96
N ASN A 428 16.14 -16.69 10.06
CA ASN A 428 16.82 -16.56 11.35
C ASN A 428 16.38 -15.32 12.11
N ARG A 429 16.10 -14.22 11.41
CA ARG A 429 15.59 -13.00 12.03
C ARG A 429 14.18 -13.18 12.58
N TRP A 430 13.27 -13.77 11.81
CA TRP A 430 11.91 -14.08 12.29
C TRP A 430 11.91 -15.06 13.46
N ARG A 431 12.68 -16.15 13.38
CA ARG A 431 12.73 -17.19 14.42
C ARG A 431 13.22 -16.67 15.77
N ARG A 432 13.97 -15.56 15.80
CA ARG A 432 14.43 -14.88 17.03
C ARG A 432 13.34 -14.00 17.67
N GLU A 433 12.27 -13.67 16.97
CA GLU A 433 11.23 -12.81 17.50
C GLU A 433 10.32 -13.58 18.48
N ALA A 434 10.11 -13.03 19.68
CA ALA A 434 9.35 -13.70 20.73
C ALA A 434 7.88 -13.98 20.32
N TYR A 435 7.27 -13.10 19.53
CA TYR A 435 5.91 -13.32 19.04
C TYR A 435 5.80 -14.50 18.06
N VAL A 436 6.87 -14.82 17.33
CA VAL A 436 6.90 -15.98 16.42
C VAL A 436 6.94 -17.27 17.22
N LEU A 437 7.71 -17.33 18.31
CA LEU A 437 7.71 -18.48 19.23
C LEU A 437 6.33 -18.69 19.88
N GLN A 438 5.66 -17.60 20.28
CA GLN A 438 4.31 -17.68 20.84
C GLN A 438 3.28 -18.12 19.79
N ALA A 439 3.35 -17.55 18.58
CA ALA A 439 2.47 -17.90 17.46
C ALA A 439 2.66 -19.37 17.03
N ARG A 440 3.90 -19.88 17.07
CA ARG A 440 4.19 -21.29 16.78
C ARG A 440 3.45 -22.23 17.73
N ARG A 441 3.40 -21.92 19.02
CA ARG A 441 2.64 -22.71 20.02
C ARG A 441 1.14 -22.74 19.69
N LEU A 442 0.58 -21.58 19.32
CA LEU A 442 -0.82 -21.47 18.88
C LEU A 442 -1.10 -22.18 17.56
N ALA A 443 -0.09 -22.39 16.72
CA ALA A 443 -0.25 -23.11 15.46
C ALA A 443 -0.23 -24.63 15.63
N VAL A 444 0.40 -25.14 16.70
CA VAL A 444 0.50 -26.57 17.02
C VAL A 444 -0.69 -27.05 17.85
N HIS A 445 -1.23 -26.19 18.71
CA HIS A 445 -2.47 -26.47 19.43
C HIS A 445 -3.64 -25.86 18.65
N GLU A 446 -4.48 -26.68 18.04
CA GLU A 446 -5.80 -26.26 17.54
C GLU A 446 -6.67 -25.83 18.74
N ALA A 447 -6.39 -24.66 19.30
CA ALA A 447 -7.22 -24.07 20.32
C ALA A 447 -8.50 -23.56 19.64
N GLU A 448 -9.64 -24.09 20.09
CA GLU A 448 -10.97 -23.59 19.78
C GLU A 448 -10.99 -22.06 19.81
N GLU A 449 -11.45 -21.45 18.72
CA GLU A 449 -11.69 -20.01 18.57
C GLU A 449 -10.59 -19.10 19.16
N ALA A 450 -9.32 -19.33 18.80
CA ALA A 450 -8.28 -18.34 19.04
C ALA A 450 -8.59 -17.06 18.25
N SER A 451 -9.34 -16.14 18.85
CA SER A 451 -9.65 -14.81 18.33
C SER A 451 -8.66 -13.78 18.89
N GLY A 452 -8.21 -12.87 18.03
CA GLY A 452 -7.38 -11.73 18.44
C GLY A 452 -6.05 -11.59 17.67
N PRO A 453 -5.26 -10.54 17.98
CA PRO A 453 -4.12 -10.13 17.15
C PRO A 453 -3.01 -11.17 17.00
N LEU A 454 -2.78 -12.02 18.01
CA LEU A 454 -1.78 -13.10 17.93
C LEU A 454 -2.23 -14.26 17.03
N ALA A 455 -3.53 -14.56 16.99
CA ALA A 455 -4.06 -15.59 16.08
C ALA A 455 -4.02 -15.10 14.63
N GLN A 456 -4.31 -13.82 14.38
CA GLN A 456 -4.13 -13.19 13.07
C GLN A 456 -2.66 -13.25 12.62
N ILE A 457 -1.71 -12.94 13.51
CA ILE A 457 -0.28 -13.05 13.21
C ILE A 457 0.13 -14.50 12.96
N ALA A 458 -0.40 -15.47 13.72
CA ALA A 458 -0.14 -16.89 13.47
C ALA A 458 -0.63 -17.32 12.08
N ALA A 459 -1.81 -16.87 11.65
CA ALA A 459 -2.31 -17.11 10.29
C ALA A 459 -1.44 -16.44 9.21
N GLU A 460 -1.00 -15.20 9.43
CA GLU A 460 -0.06 -14.51 8.54
C GLU A 460 1.29 -15.26 8.44
N LEU A 461 1.81 -15.79 9.55
CA LEU A 461 3.08 -16.52 9.60
C LEU A 461 3.02 -17.92 8.95
N ARG A 462 1.82 -18.49 8.76
CA ARG A 462 1.63 -19.70 7.91
C ARG A 462 1.73 -19.37 6.43
N THR A 463 1.48 -18.12 6.04
CA THR A 463 1.51 -17.66 4.65
C THR A 463 2.42 -16.43 4.50
N PRO A 464 3.70 -16.52 4.95
CA PRO A 464 4.58 -15.36 5.08
C PRO A 464 4.82 -14.63 3.76
N TRP A 465 4.68 -15.34 2.63
CA TRP A 465 4.81 -14.76 1.30
C TRP A 465 3.77 -13.69 0.99
N ARG A 466 2.53 -13.81 1.50
CA ARG A 466 1.46 -12.86 1.17
C ARG A 466 1.76 -11.42 1.65
N PRO A 467 1.99 -11.17 2.96
CA PRO A 467 2.32 -9.82 3.42
C PRO A 467 3.69 -9.34 2.89
N TYR A 468 4.62 -10.26 2.61
CA TYR A 468 5.91 -9.94 2.00
C TYR A 468 5.73 -9.41 0.56
N LEU A 469 5.09 -10.18 -0.32
CA LEU A 469 4.92 -9.86 -1.73
C LEU A 469 4.03 -8.63 -1.96
N ARG A 470 2.99 -8.44 -1.14
CA ARG A 470 2.17 -7.20 -1.19
C ARG A 470 3.01 -5.96 -0.93
N ARG A 471 3.98 -6.02 -0.01
CA ARG A 471 4.88 -4.90 0.30
C ARG A 471 5.98 -4.73 -0.74
N LEU A 472 6.53 -5.84 -1.22
CA LEU A 472 7.52 -5.82 -2.29
C LEU A 472 6.93 -5.15 -3.54
N TRP A 473 5.74 -5.56 -3.95
CA TRP A 473 5.06 -5.00 -5.11
C TRP A 473 4.87 -3.48 -4.98
N VAL A 474 4.43 -2.97 -3.81
CA VAL A 474 4.27 -1.52 -3.59
C VAL A 474 5.59 -0.75 -3.76
N ARG A 475 6.72 -1.33 -3.32
CA ARG A 475 8.02 -0.67 -3.46
C ARG A 475 8.53 -0.69 -4.90
N LEU A 476 8.36 -1.81 -5.59
CA LEU A 476 8.72 -1.95 -7.01
C LEU A 476 7.85 -1.06 -7.89
N HIS A 477 6.53 -1.03 -7.67
CA HIS A 477 5.62 -0.13 -8.37
C HIS A 477 6.01 1.34 -8.17
N GLY A 478 6.32 1.73 -6.93
CA GLY A 478 6.78 3.09 -6.65
C GLY A 478 8.08 3.44 -7.37
N ARG A 479 9.01 2.49 -7.50
CA ARG A 479 10.27 2.65 -8.26
C ARG A 479 10.00 2.80 -9.76
N ASP A 480 9.16 1.93 -10.31
CA ASP A 480 8.78 1.94 -11.73
C ASP A 480 8.14 3.27 -12.15
N VAL A 481 7.26 3.82 -11.31
CA VAL A 481 6.64 5.13 -11.57
C VAL A 481 7.65 6.28 -11.56
N ARG A 482 8.76 6.14 -10.82
CA ARG A 482 9.86 7.10 -10.80
C ARG A 482 10.96 6.78 -11.82
N ALA A 483 10.74 5.79 -12.69
CA ALA A 483 11.75 5.29 -13.62
C ALA A 483 13.09 4.96 -12.93
N ALA A 484 13.01 4.35 -11.74
CA ALA A 484 14.17 3.98 -10.92
C ALA A 484 14.36 2.45 -10.97
N PRO A 485 15.09 1.91 -11.96
CA PRO A 485 15.37 0.47 -12.08
C PRO A 485 16.17 -0.06 -10.88
N VAL A 486 16.41 -1.37 -10.85
CA VAL A 486 17.33 -2.02 -9.90
C VAL A 486 18.47 -2.61 -10.72
N GLU A 487 19.55 -1.86 -10.84
CA GLU A 487 20.68 -2.22 -11.72
C GLU A 487 21.75 -3.04 -10.99
N GLU A 488 21.79 -2.92 -9.66
CA GLU A 488 22.82 -3.50 -8.81
C GLU A 488 22.23 -4.56 -7.84
N PRO A 489 22.89 -5.72 -7.68
CA PRO A 489 22.44 -6.76 -6.76
C PRO A 489 22.39 -6.34 -5.29
N ASP A 490 23.31 -5.48 -4.83
CA ASP A 490 23.29 -4.95 -3.46
C ASP A 490 22.02 -4.11 -3.22
N GLU A 491 21.59 -3.34 -4.23
CA GLU A 491 20.33 -2.59 -4.19
C GLU A 491 19.12 -3.53 -4.19
N LEU A 492 19.15 -4.59 -4.99
CA LEU A 492 18.13 -5.64 -4.98
C LEU A 492 18.03 -6.28 -3.58
N TRP A 493 19.16 -6.61 -2.98
CA TRP A 493 19.21 -7.20 -1.65
C TRP A 493 18.64 -6.26 -0.59
N ASP A 494 19.04 -4.99 -0.59
CA ASP A 494 18.53 -3.98 0.34
C ASP A 494 17.01 -3.83 0.24
N LEU A 495 16.47 -3.91 -0.98
CA LEU A 495 15.04 -3.92 -1.22
C LEU A 495 14.37 -5.17 -0.60
N LEU A 496 14.86 -6.37 -0.92
CA LEU A 496 14.29 -7.65 -0.50
C LEU A 496 14.40 -7.85 1.03
N ASP A 497 15.58 -7.64 1.61
CA ASP A 497 15.78 -7.72 3.07
C ASP A 497 14.98 -6.62 3.80
N GLY A 498 14.93 -5.42 3.21
CA GLY A 498 14.15 -4.31 3.73
C GLY A 498 12.65 -4.60 3.78
N VAL A 499 12.10 -5.40 2.86
CA VAL A 499 10.70 -5.86 2.92
C VAL A 499 10.52 -6.82 4.10
N GLY A 500 11.42 -7.79 4.26
CA GLY A 500 11.40 -8.72 5.40
C GLY A 500 11.43 -8.01 6.75
N ARG A 501 12.34 -7.04 6.92
CA ARG A 501 12.40 -6.17 8.11
C ARG A 501 11.10 -5.41 8.35
N SER A 502 10.49 -4.89 7.29
CA SER A 502 9.24 -4.13 7.40
C SER A 502 8.09 -5.00 7.90
N VAL A 503 7.96 -6.25 7.41
CA VAL A 503 6.94 -7.20 7.88
C VAL A 503 7.14 -7.50 9.37
N ILE A 504 8.37 -7.79 9.79
CA ILE A 504 8.71 -8.01 11.21
C ILE A 504 8.31 -6.82 12.09
N LEU A 505 8.63 -5.59 11.66
CA LEU A 505 8.31 -4.38 12.42
C LEU A 505 6.80 -4.16 12.55
N ASP A 506 6.02 -4.50 11.53
CA ASP A 506 4.57 -4.41 11.58
C ASP A 506 3.98 -5.44 12.56
N HIS A 507 4.42 -6.69 12.50
CA HIS A 507 4.02 -7.72 13.47
C HIS A 507 4.31 -7.28 14.90
N ARG A 508 5.51 -6.76 15.17
CA ARG A 508 5.87 -6.21 16.49
C ARG A 508 4.95 -5.08 16.92
N THR A 509 4.57 -4.20 15.99
CA THR A 509 3.66 -3.08 16.27
C THR A 509 2.24 -3.58 16.57
N LYS A 510 1.72 -4.54 15.81
CA LYS A 510 0.42 -5.19 16.06
C LYS A 510 0.39 -5.87 17.44
N VAL A 511 1.42 -6.63 17.79
CA VAL A 511 1.55 -7.27 19.12
C VAL A 511 1.60 -6.23 20.23
N LYS A 512 2.42 -5.19 20.07
CA LYS A 512 2.50 -4.11 21.05
C LYS A 512 1.14 -3.44 21.28
N ASN A 513 0.44 -3.10 20.19
CA ASN A 513 -0.88 -2.45 20.28
C ASN A 513 -1.91 -3.36 20.97
N ALA A 514 -1.88 -4.67 20.67
CA ALA A 514 -2.73 -5.66 21.33
C ALA A 514 -2.48 -5.75 22.84
N LEU A 515 -1.20 -5.80 23.24
CA LEU A 515 -0.81 -5.83 24.64
C LEU A 515 -1.21 -4.54 25.37
N SER A 516 -1.04 -3.38 24.73
CA SER A 516 -1.45 -2.09 25.29
C SER A 516 -2.98 -1.99 25.44
N ALA A 517 -3.76 -2.47 24.46
CA ALA A 517 -5.22 -2.48 24.55
C ALA A 517 -5.72 -3.38 25.69
N ASN A 518 -5.11 -4.57 25.87
CA ASN A 518 -5.46 -5.48 26.95
C ASN A 518 -5.10 -4.94 28.34
N ALA A 519 -3.98 -4.22 28.47
CA ALA A 519 -3.61 -3.58 29.73
C ALA A 519 -4.64 -2.51 30.15
N VAL A 520 -5.07 -1.68 29.19
CA VAL A 520 -6.10 -0.64 29.42
C VAL A 520 -7.46 -1.27 29.77
N ALA A 521 -7.88 -2.32 29.07
CA ALA A 521 -9.12 -3.04 29.38
C ALA A 521 -9.09 -3.68 30.79
N GLY A 522 -7.93 -4.18 31.23
CA GLY A 522 -7.74 -4.72 32.58
C GLY A 522 -7.83 -3.66 33.70
N GLU A 523 -7.41 -2.42 33.43
CA GLU A 523 -7.53 -1.30 34.38
C GLU A 523 -8.99 -0.84 34.54
N PHE A 524 -9.78 -0.84 33.46
CA PHE A 524 -11.22 -0.52 33.51
C PHE A 524 -12.06 -1.65 34.12
N GLY A 525 -11.74 -2.93 33.88
CA GLY A 525 -12.42 -4.06 34.52
C GLY A 525 -12.15 -4.16 36.03
N SER A 526 -10.98 -3.71 36.49
CA SER A 526 -10.62 -3.69 37.92
C SER A 526 -11.34 -2.57 38.71
N THR A 527 -11.79 -1.52 38.02
CA THR A 527 -12.52 -0.41 38.65
C THR A 527 -14.03 -0.67 38.78
N GLU A 528 -14.63 -1.49 37.91
CA GLU A 528 -16.03 -1.94 38.09
C GLU A 528 -16.18 -3.04 39.14
N SER A 529 -15.20 -3.92 39.31
CA SER A 529 -15.32 -5.05 40.26
C SER A 529 -15.11 -4.66 41.74
N ARG A 530 -14.87 -3.38 42.06
CA ARG A 530 -14.75 -2.85 43.43
C ARG A 530 -15.98 -2.10 43.93
N ALA A 531 -17.05 -2.06 43.15
CA ALA A 531 -18.35 -1.55 43.55
C ALA A 531 -19.41 -2.66 43.48
N SER A 532 -19.31 -3.66 44.36
CA SER A 532 -20.41 -4.56 44.73
C SER A 532 -20.21 -5.04 46.16
#